data_AF-A0A931S9J2-F1
#
_entry.id   AF-A0A931S9J2-F1
#
_cell.length_a   1.000
_cell.length_b   1.000
_cell.length_c   1.000
_cell.angle_alpha   90.00
_cell.angle_beta   90.00
_cell.angle_gamma   90.00
#
_symmetry.space_group_name_H-M   'P 1'
#
loop_
_entity.id
_entity.type
_entity.pdbx_description
1 polymer ?
#
loop_
_entity_poly.entity_id
_entity_poly.type
_entity_poly.pdbx_seq_one_letter_code
_entity_poly.pdbx_strand_id
1 'polypeptide(L)'
;MAAWPDTRGPEDFRDRQSRNRRLSAWIVLIFLLFFLAVGLAVDYIYLGAFTPGGPEFPWMTVFALAAATAIAMTSYYHGSQMILRALGAEPLDIHIPEHRELHNVVTEMALASGCPMPKVFVIFDPAPNALATGRDEASASVCVTTGLLALLNREETQGVIAHEVAHIRNQDILLMTLVSVLLGGVLLLSDWAQRSLSLSRSQRRPMGRNSVLVVVGLLLIVLSPVISRLLAMAVSRQREYLADATGVEYTRNPLGLAKALEKIRDAAMPFHKATRGTAHLFFVNPLRRRLDDREGHLADLLSTHPPIARRILLLYRMGGRVGGGSRGALE
;
A
#
# COMPACT_ATOMS: atom_id res chain seq x y z
N MET A 1 16.10 -27.21 1.45
CA MET A 1 15.23 -27.28 2.64
C MET A 1 15.01 -25.86 3.15
N ALA A 2 13.90 -25.23 2.78
CA ALA A 2 13.54 -23.90 3.30
C ALA A 2 12.96 -24.07 4.70
N ALA A 3 13.63 -23.50 5.69
CA ALA A 3 13.17 -23.48 7.07
C ALA A 3 11.77 -22.86 7.16
N TRP A 4 10.86 -23.55 7.83
CA TRP A 4 9.57 -23.02 8.25
C TRP A 4 9.83 -21.80 9.16
N PRO A 5 9.31 -20.59 8.88
CA PRO A 5 9.56 -19.47 9.75
C PRO A 5 8.67 -19.57 11.00
N ASP A 6 9.36 -19.53 12.14
CA ASP A 6 8.86 -19.14 13.47
C ASP A 6 8.01 -20.16 14.25
N THR A 7 8.52 -20.54 15.43
CA THR A 7 7.90 -21.38 16.47
C THR A 7 6.95 -20.61 17.38
N ARG A 8 6.58 -19.38 17.01
CA ARG A 8 5.51 -18.64 17.70
C ARG A 8 4.17 -19.28 17.32
N GLY A 9 3.34 -19.60 18.32
CA GLY A 9 1.97 -20.08 18.11
C GLY A 9 1.18 -19.15 17.18
N PRO A 10 -0.01 -19.57 16.69
CA PRO A 10 -0.80 -18.75 15.77
C PRO A 10 -0.94 -17.34 16.34
N GLU A 11 -0.39 -16.33 15.65
CA GLU A 11 -0.45 -14.93 16.10
C GLU A 11 -1.93 -14.56 16.31
N ASP A 12 -2.28 -14.17 17.54
CA ASP A 12 -3.65 -13.74 17.84
C ASP A 12 -3.98 -12.48 17.06
N PHE A 13 -5.23 -12.36 16.65
CA PHE A 13 -5.74 -11.22 15.89
C PHE A 13 -5.51 -9.89 16.64
N ARG A 14 -5.61 -9.91 17.99
CA ARG A 14 -5.33 -8.75 18.84
C ARG A 14 -3.86 -8.35 18.82
N ASP A 15 -2.95 -9.32 18.84
CA ASP A 15 -1.51 -9.07 18.78
C ASP A 15 -1.15 -8.37 17.46
N ARG A 16 -1.78 -8.77 16.35
CA ARG A 16 -1.61 -8.11 15.05
C ARG A 16 -2.12 -6.69 15.03
N GLN A 17 -3.32 -6.44 15.53
CA GLN A 17 -3.84 -5.08 15.65
C GLN A 17 -2.89 -4.19 16.46
N SER A 18 -2.37 -4.72 17.58
CA SER A 18 -1.40 -3.99 18.41
C SER A 18 -0.09 -3.71 17.66
N ARG A 19 0.41 -4.69 16.90
CA ARG A 19 1.61 -4.57 16.06
C ARG A 19 1.40 -3.52 14.98
N ASN A 20 0.28 -3.54 14.28
CA ASN A 20 -0.02 -2.59 13.21
C ASN A 20 -0.15 -1.16 13.72
N ARG A 21 -0.78 -0.96 14.89
CA ARG A 21 -0.80 0.35 15.56
C ARG A 21 0.60 0.82 15.93
N ARG A 22 1.43 -0.05 16.52
CA ARG A 22 2.83 0.26 16.84
C ARG A 22 3.63 0.60 15.59
N LEU A 23 3.50 -0.19 14.52
CA LEU A 23 4.17 0.07 13.24
C LEU A 23 3.73 1.42 12.67
N SER A 24 2.43 1.72 12.67
CA SER A 24 1.91 3.02 12.19
C SER A 24 2.49 4.18 12.99
N ALA A 25 2.58 4.06 14.32
CA ALA A 25 3.22 5.04 15.18
C ALA A 25 4.73 5.16 14.89
N TRP A 26 5.43 4.04 14.69
CA TRP A 26 6.86 4.03 14.31
C TRP A 26 7.09 4.71 12.97
N ILE A 27 6.21 4.53 11.98
CA ILE A 27 6.30 5.20 10.68
C ILE A 27 6.23 6.71 10.86
N VAL A 28 5.25 7.20 11.63
CA VAL A 28 5.11 8.64 11.92
C VAL A 28 6.33 9.15 12.69
N LEU A 29 6.80 8.42 13.70
CA LEU A 29 7.98 8.82 14.47
C LEU A 29 9.24 8.90 13.61
N ILE A 30 9.51 7.88 12.78
CA ILE A 30 10.65 7.86 11.85
C ILE A 30 10.55 9.02 10.87
N PHE A 31 9.36 9.32 10.37
CA PHE A 31 9.12 10.45 9.48
C PHE A 31 9.43 11.79 10.17
N LEU A 32 8.98 11.99 11.42
CA LEU A 32 9.29 13.20 12.18
C LEU A 32 10.78 13.33 12.51
N LEU A 33 11.43 12.23 12.94
CA LEU A 33 12.87 12.20 13.22
C LEU A 33 13.69 12.48 11.95
N PHE A 34 13.23 12.01 10.79
CA PHE A 34 13.85 12.34 9.52
C PHE A 34 13.80 13.84 9.23
N PHE A 35 12.63 14.48 9.37
CA PHE A 35 12.50 15.92 9.13
C PHE A 35 13.25 16.75 10.17
N LEU A 36 13.34 16.28 11.42
CA LEU A 36 14.22 16.86 12.44
C LEU A 36 15.69 16.83 11.98
N ALA A 37 16.17 15.66 11.53
CA ALA A 37 17.56 15.52 11.08
C ALA A 37 17.88 16.38 9.85
N VAL A 38 16.96 16.44 8.87
CA VAL A 38 17.12 17.31 7.70
C VAL A 38 17.09 18.78 8.09
N GLY A 39 16.15 19.18 8.95
CA GLY A 39 16.06 20.55 9.46
C GLY A 39 17.37 21.00 10.11
N LEU A 40 17.91 20.18 11.01
CA LEU A 40 19.17 20.46 11.70
C LEU A 40 20.34 20.51 10.72
N ALA A 41 20.38 19.63 9.73
CA ALA A 41 21.42 19.64 8.70
C ALA A 41 21.37 20.93 7.86
N VAL A 42 20.19 21.41 7.50
CA VAL A 42 20.03 22.67 6.76
C VAL A 42 20.42 23.87 7.62
N ASP A 43 19.94 23.93 8.87
CA ASP A 43 20.31 24.99 9.81
C ASP A 43 21.83 25.05 10.02
N TYR A 44 22.49 23.91 10.21
CA TYR A 44 23.93 23.84 10.41
C TYR A 44 24.73 24.19 9.15
N ILE A 45 24.43 23.57 8.00
CA ILE A 45 25.23 23.68 6.78
C ILE A 45 25.01 25.02 6.06
N TYR A 46 23.76 25.50 5.97
CA TYR A 46 23.42 26.67 5.15
C TYR A 46 23.27 27.95 5.95
N LEU A 47 22.74 27.87 7.17
CA LEU A 47 22.54 29.05 8.01
C LEU A 47 23.68 29.25 9.01
N GLY A 48 24.57 28.27 9.17
CA GLY A 48 25.64 28.31 10.16
C GLY A 48 25.10 28.30 11.60
N ALA A 49 23.88 27.80 11.82
CA ALA A 49 23.32 27.69 13.15
C ALA A 49 24.28 26.89 14.05
N PHE A 50 24.39 27.30 15.32
CA PHE A 50 25.34 26.75 16.31
C PHE A 50 26.82 27.01 16.00
N THR A 51 27.15 27.93 15.07
CA THR A 51 28.52 28.43 14.85
C THR A 51 28.68 29.88 15.32
N PRO A 52 29.90 30.35 15.66
CA PRO A 52 30.13 31.74 16.05
C PRO A 52 29.80 32.69 14.89
N GLY A 53 28.64 33.37 14.96
CA GLY A 53 28.14 34.28 13.93
C GLY A 53 26.89 33.81 13.18
N GLY A 54 26.42 32.58 13.42
CA GLY A 54 25.14 32.09 12.90
C GLY A 54 23.95 32.41 13.82
N PRO A 55 22.71 32.18 13.36
CA PRO A 55 21.52 32.33 14.18
C PRO A 55 21.52 31.31 15.33
N GLU A 56 21.18 31.77 16.53
CA GLU A 56 21.11 30.92 17.74
C GLU A 56 19.91 29.98 17.72
N PHE A 57 18.85 30.32 16.96
CA PHE A 57 17.61 29.56 16.91
C PHE A 57 17.47 28.79 15.57
N PRO A 58 17.17 27.48 15.60
CA PRO A 58 17.08 26.63 14.40
C PRO A 58 15.72 26.79 13.70
N TRP A 59 15.55 27.91 12.98
CA TRP A 59 14.29 28.24 12.31
C TRP A 59 13.87 27.21 11.25
N MET A 60 14.82 26.64 10.49
CA MET A 60 14.47 25.65 9.45
C MET A 60 14.02 24.34 10.06
N THR A 61 14.60 23.94 11.19
CA THR A 61 14.18 22.76 11.94
C THR A 61 12.76 22.90 12.45
N VAL A 62 12.41 24.04 13.05
CA VAL A 62 11.06 24.29 13.54
C VAL A 62 10.05 24.28 12.39
N PHE A 63 10.38 24.94 11.28
CA PHE A 63 9.53 24.94 10.09
C PHE A 63 9.36 23.52 9.51
N ALA A 64 10.46 22.76 9.36
CA ALA A 64 10.44 21.40 8.85
C ALA A 64 9.61 20.46 9.73
N LEU A 65 9.74 20.57 11.06
CA LEU A 65 8.98 19.75 11.99
C LEU A 65 7.48 20.13 12.01
N ALA A 66 7.15 21.42 11.94
CA ALA A 66 5.78 21.89 11.83
C ALA A 66 5.13 21.38 10.54
N ALA A 67 5.83 21.49 9.40
CA ALA A 67 5.39 20.97 8.12
C ALA A 67 5.22 19.44 8.14
N ALA A 68 6.18 18.70 8.69
CA ALA A 68 6.11 17.25 8.80
C ALA A 68 4.95 16.79 9.68
N THR A 69 4.71 17.49 10.80
CA THR A 69 3.58 17.22 11.69
C THR A 69 2.25 17.48 10.97
N ALA A 70 2.14 18.59 10.24
CA ALA A 70 0.96 18.90 9.44
C ALA A 70 0.72 17.81 8.38
N ILE A 71 1.75 17.39 7.64
CA ILE A 71 1.65 16.30 6.64
C ILE A 71 1.21 14.99 7.30
N ALA A 72 1.79 14.61 8.44
CA ALA A 72 1.42 13.39 9.16
C ALA A 72 -0.04 13.44 9.64
N MET A 73 -0.48 14.58 10.19
CA MET A 73 -1.88 14.77 10.60
C MET A 73 -2.84 14.70 9.40
N THR A 74 -2.53 15.40 8.31
CA THR A 74 -3.34 15.34 7.09
C THR A 74 -3.38 13.93 6.52
N SER A 75 -2.27 13.19 6.51
CA SER A 75 -2.21 11.80 6.07
C SER A 75 -3.08 10.89 6.95
N TYR A 76 -3.09 11.12 8.26
CA TYR A 76 -3.88 10.33 9.21
C TYR A 76 -5.39 10.56 9.10
N TYR A 77 -5.82 11.82 8.94
CA TYR A 77 -7.26 12.17 8.90
C TYR A 77 -7.86 12.15 7.49
N HIS A 78 -7.07 12.49 6.47
CA HIS A 78 -7.55 12.69 5.10
C HIS A 78 -6.86 11.77 4.07
N GLY A 79 -5.96 10.88 4.51
CA GLY A 79 -5.17 10.06 3.59
C GLY A 79 -6.00 9.17 2.67
N SER A 80 -7.07 8.55 3.18
CA SER A 80 -7.97 7.73 2.36
C SER A 80 -8.65 8.56 1.27
N GLN A 81 -9.11 9.78 1.58
CA GLN A 81 -9.72 10.67 0.61
C GLN A 81 -8.71 11.14 -0.44
N MET A 82 -7.45 11.39 -0.04
CA MET A 82 -6.38 11.73 -0.98
C MET A 82 -6.11 10.59 -1.96
N ILE A 83 -6.06 9.34 -1.47
CA ILE A 83 -5.89 8.14 -2.31
C ILE A 83 -7.07 7.96 -3.26
N LEU A 84 -8.30 7.99 -2.74
CA LEU A 84 -9.52 7.81 -3.55
C LEU A 84 -9.62 8.85 -4.67
N ARG A 85 -9.32 10.13 -4.37
CA ARG A 85 -9.29 11.20 -5.37
C ARG A 85 -8.16 11.01 -6.38
N ALA A 86 -6.97 10.62 -5.94
CA ALA A 86 -5.83 10.38 -6.83
C ALA A 86 -6.11 9.23 -7.82
N LEU A 87 -6.90 8.23 -7.41
CA LEU A 87 -7.31 7.11 -8.25
C LEU A 87 -8.55 7.42 -9.10
N GLY A 88 -9.20 8.58 -8.91
CA GLY A 88 -10.46 8.92 -9.57
C GLY A 88 -11.58 7.94 -9.20
N ALA A 89 -11.63 7.53 -7.93
CA ALA A 89 -12.66 6.66 -7.41
C ALA A 89 -13.96 7.45 -7.19
N GLU A 90 -15.07 6.90 -7.66
CA GLU A 90 -16.41 7.48 -7.53
C GLU A 90 -17.27 6.66 -6.57
N PRO A 91 -18.19 7.29 -5.81
CA PRO A 91 -19.12 6.57 -4.95
C PRO A 91 -19.93 5.54 -5.74
N LEU A 92 -20.22 4.40 -5.11
CA LEU A 92 -21.06 3.37 -5.71
C LEU A 92 -22.47 3.88 -6.05
N ASP A 93 -22.94 3.60 -7.27
CA ASP A 93 -24.31 3.87 -7.70
C ASP A 93 -25.17 2.58 -7.68
N ILE A 94 -26.14 2.50 -6.76
CA ILE A 94 -27.05 1.35 -6.57
C ILE A 94 -28.06 1.13 -7.73
N HIS A 95 -28.19 2.07 -8.64
CA HIS A 95 -29.05 1.94 -9.82
C HIS A 95 -28.44 1.04 -10.89
N ILE A 96 -27.11 0.88 -10.88
CA ILE A 96 -26.38 0.00 -11.79
C ILE A 96 -26.40 -1.44 -11.21
N PRO A 97 -26.83 -2.47 -11.98
CA PRO A 97 -26.93 -3.84 -11.48
C PRO A 97 -25.64 -4.41 -10.89
N GLU A 98 -24.51 -4.19 -11.56
CA GLU A 98 -23.18 -4.68 -11.14
C GLU A 98 -22.75 -4.02 -9.82
N HIS A 99 -23.05 -2.72 -9.67
CA HIS A 99 -22.79 -1.99 -8.45
C HIS A 99 -23.67 -2.47 -7.29
N ARG A 100 -24.94 -2.78 -7.57
CA ARG A 100 -25.84 -3.38 -6.57
C ARG A 100 -25.34 -4.74 -6.12
N GLU A 101 -24.86 -5.57 -7.03
CA GLU A 101 -24.24 -6.85 -6.68
C GLU A 101 -23.01 -6.64 -5.79
N LEU A 102 -22.13 -5.70 -6.15
CA LEU A 102 -20.98 -5.33 -5.33
C LEU A 102 -21.41 -4.84 -3.94
N HIS A 103 -22.43 -3.99 -3.83
CA HIS A 103 -22.98 -3.55 -2.55
C HIS A 103 -23.38 -4.73 -1.67
N ASN A 104 -24.10 -5.70 -2.24
CA ASN A 104 -24.55 -6.89 -1.53
C ASN A 104 -23.37 -7.74 -1.06
N VAL A 105 -22.38 -7.96 -1.93
CA VAL A 105 -21.16 -8.70 -1.59
C VAL A 105 -20.39 -8.02 -0.46
N VAL A 106 -20.20 -6.69 -0.51
CA VAL A 106 -19.53 -5.96 0.57
C VAL A 106 -20.34 -6.04 1.87
N THR A 107 -21.67 -5.95 1.79
CA THR A 107 -22.55 -6.11 2.95
C THR A 107 -22.41 -7.48 3.59
N GLU A 108 -22.39 -8.55 2.79
CA GLU A 108 -22.18 -9.92 3.28
C GLU A 108 -20.84 -10.07 3.99
N MET A 109 -19.77 -9.52 3.42
CA MET A 109 -18.43 -9.61 4.02
C MET A 109 -18.29 -8.75 5.28
N ALA A 110 -18.95 -7.59 5.34
CA ALA A 110 -19.03 -6.79 6.56
C ALA A 110 -19.74 -7.57 7.69
N LEU A 111 -20.87 -8.22 7.37
CA LEU A 111 -21.59 -9.07 8.33
C LEU A 111 -20.77 -10.28 8.78
N ALA A 112 -20.13 -10.99 7.85
CA ALA A 112 -19.33 -12.18 8.15
C ALA A 112 -18.10 -11.86 9.00
N SER A 113 -17.46 -10.71 8.78
CA SER A 113 -16.28 -10.27 9.53
C SER A 113 -16.61 -9.56 10.86
N GLY A 114 -17.86 -9.13 11.01
CA GLY A 114 -18.32 -8.30 12.13
C GLY A 114 -17.79 -6.86 12.11
N CYS A 115 -17.28 -6.37 10.98
CA CYS A 115 -16.86 -4.98 10.85
C CYS A 115 -18.03 -4.07 10.44
N PRO A 116 -17.98 -2.75 10.75
CA PRO A 116 -18.92 -1.78 10.18
C PRO A 116 -18.90 -1.83 8.65
N MET A 117 -20.04 -1.52 8.02
CA MET A 117 -20.15 -1.47 6.56
C MET A 117 -19.16 -0.44 5.98
N PRO A 118 -18.16 -0.87 5.18
CA PRO A 118 -17.23 0.05 4.55
C PRO A 118 -17.92 0.89 3.48
N LYS A 119 -17.41 2.10 3.23
CA LYS A 119 -17.83 2.89 2.07
C LYS A 119 -17.36 2.20 0.80
N VAL A 120 -18.23 2.11 -0.21
CA VAL A 120 -17.91 1.43 -1.47
C VAL A 120 -17.69 2.44 -2.57
N PHE A 121 -16.59 2.29 -3.29
CA PHE A 121 -16.21 3.12 -4.42
C PHE A 121 -15.90 2.27 -5.65
N VAL A 122 -16.10 2.84 -6.82
CA VAL A 122 -15.75 2.24 -8.11
C VAL A 122 -14.72 3.10 -8.83
N ILE A 123 -13.66 2.48 -9.35
CA ILE A 123 -12.70 3.14 -10.25
C ILE A 123 -13.00 2.71 -11.68
N PHE A 124 -13.24 3.70 -12.54
CA PHE A 124 -13.38 3.49 -13.98
C PHE A 124 -12.00 3.24 -14.60
N ASP A 125 -11.60 1.96 -14.64
CA ASP A 125 -10.37 1.46 -15.26
C ASP A 125 -10.58 -0.01 -15.68
N PRO A 126 -10.20 -0.42 -16.90
CA PRO A 126 -10.38 -1.79 -17.37
C PRO A 126 -9.41 -2.79 -16.73
N ALA A 127 -8.33 -2.35 -16.08
CA ALA A 127 -7.40 -3.26 -15.43
C ALA A 127 -8.00 -3.80 -14.11
N PRO A 128 -8.20 -5.12 -13.98
CA PRO A 128 -8.96 -5.71 -12.89
C PRO A 128 -8.18 -5.67 -11.57
N ASN A 129 -8.71 -4.94 -10.60
CA ASN A 129 -8.15 -4.78 -9.27
C ASN A 129 -9.17 -4.32 -8.22
N ALA A 130 -8.78 -4.43 -6.96
CA ALA A 130 -9.47 -3.89 -5.79
C ALA A 130 -8.46 -3.37 -4.76
N LEU A 131 -8.92 -2.59 -3.79
CA LEU A 131 -8.14 -2.15 -2.63
C LEU A 131 -9.03 -1.78 -1.45
N ALA A 132 -8.44 -1.72 -0.26
CA ALA A 132 -9.01 -1.09 0.93
C ALA A 132 -8.13 0.05 1.45
N THR A 133 -8.76 1.13 1.92
CA THR A 133 -8.09 2.27 2.57
C THR A 133 -8.94 2.82 3.71
N GLY A 134 -8.31 3.53 4.64
CA GLY A 134 -9.00 4.11 5.79
C GLY A 134 -8.08 4.24 6.98
N ARG A 135 -8.59 4.88 8.02
CA ARG A 135 -7.87 5.10 9.28
C ARG A 135 -8.20 4.02 10.31
N ASP A 136 -9.45 3.58 10.31
CA ASP A 136 -10.02 2.59 11.22
C ASP A 136 -11.19 1.88 10.51
N GLU A 137 -11.75 0.85 11.17
CA GLU A 137 -12.85 0.05 10.62
C GLU A 137 -14.10 0.90 10.30
N ALA A 138 -14.38 1.96 11.08
CA ALA A 138 -15.55 2.82 10.90
C ALA A 138 -15.40 3.82 9.75
N SER A 139 -14.17 4.16 9.38
CA SER A 139 -13.83 5.06 8.26
C SER A 139 -13.31 4.32 7.04
N ALA A 140 -13.38 2.99 7.04
CA ALA A 140 -12.88 2.14 5.97
C ALA A 140 -13.64 2.36 4.67
N SER A 141 -12.90 2.23 3.57
CA SER A 141 -13.42 2.31 2.22
C SER A 141 -12.85 1.15 1.41
N VAL A 142 -13.72 0.46 0.69
CA VAL A 142 -13.37 -0.58 -0.28
C VAL A 142 -13.57 0.00 -1.67
N CYS A 143 -12.63 -0.24 -2.56
CA CYS A 143 -12.69 0.24 -3.92
C CYS A 143 -12.41 -0.88 -4.91
N VAL A 144 -13.22 -0.93 -5.98
CA VAL A 144 -13.15 -1.95 -7.01
C VAL A 144 -13.11 -1.31 -8.38
N THR A 145 -12.35 -1.87 -9.30
CA THR A 145 -12.27 -1.40 -10.68
C THR A 145 -13.42 -1.95 -11.53
N THR A 146 -13.86 -1.21 -12.55
CA THR A 146 -14.85 -1.72 -13.51
C THR A 146 -14.34 -2.96 -14.25
N GLY A 147 -13.03 -3.05 -14.52
CA GLY A 147 -12.38 -4.25 -15.05
C GLY A 147 -12.56 -5.49 -14.18
N LEU A 148 -12.50 -5.36 -12.86
CA LEU A 148 -12.71 -6.49 -11.94
C LEU A 148 -14.17 -6.95 -11.97
N LEU A 149 -15.12 -6.02 -11.90
CA LEU A 149 -16.55 -6.34 -11.96
C LEU A 149 -16.95 -7.02 -13.27
N ALA A 150 -16.31 -6.66 -14.38
CA ALA A 150 -16.56 -7.30 -15.68
C ALA A 150 -15.91 -8.69 -15.81
N LEU A 151 -14.81 -8.95 -15.09
CA LEU A 151 -14.02 -10.17 -15.22
C LEU A 151 -14.46 -11.29 -14.26
N LEU A 152 -14.80 -10.92 -13.02
CA LEU A 152 -15.09 -11.86 -11.95
C LEU A 152 -16.58 -12.12 -11.83
N ASN A 153 -16.93 -13.36 -11.53
CA ASN A 153 -18.29 -13.69 -11.09
C ASN A 153 -18.47 -13.31 -9.61
N ARG A 154 -19.71 -13.44 -9.12
CA ARG A 154 -20.07 -13.11 -7.74
C ARG A 154 -19.21 -13.80 -6.67
N GLU A 155 -18.95 -15.10 -6.80
CA GLU A 155 -18.17 -15.87 -5.81
C GLU A 155 -16.70 -15.43 -5.78
N GLU A 156 -16.14 -15.17 -6.95
CA GLU A 156 -14.78 -14.66 -7.11
C GLU A 156 -14.65 -13.24 -6.55
N THR A 157 -15.62 -12.36 -6.86
CA THR A 157 -15.72 -11.01 -6.30
C THR A 157 -15.84 -11.07 -4.78
N GLN A 158 -16.67 -11.96 -4.25
CA GLN A 158 -16.80 -12.18 -2.81
C GLN A 158 -15.48 -12.61 -2.17
N GLY A 159 -14.70 -13.48 -2.82
CA GLY A 159 -13.35 -13.83 -2.39
C GLY A 159 -12.42 -12.62 -2.29
N VAL A 160 -12.38 -11.78 -3.34
CA VAL A 160 -11.54 -10.57 -3.35
C VAL A 160 -11.98 -9.58 -2.27
N ILE A 161 -13.29 -9.31 -2.16
CA ILE A 161 -13.81 -8.40 -1.13
C ILE A 161 -13.55 -8.93 0.28
N ALA A 162 -13.65 -10.25 0.50
CA ALA A 162 -13.33 -10.85 1.80
C ALA A 162 -11.88 -10.62 2.19
N HIS A 163 -10.95 -10.70 1.24
CA HIS A 163 -9.54 -10.38 1.46
C HIS A 163 -9.36 -8.89 1.82
N GLU A 164 -9.99 -7.97 1.09
CA GLU A 164 -9.93 -6.53 1.39
C GLU A 164 -10.55 -6.19 2.77
N VAL A 165 -11.65 -6.86 3.12
CA VAL A 165 -12.29 -6.74 4.45
C VAL A 165 -11.40 -7.34 5.55
N ALA A 166 -10.64 -8.40 5.28
CA ALA A 166 -9.66 -8.91 6.22
C ALA A 166 -8.58 -7.87 6.55
N HIS A 167 -8.12 -7.06 5.59
CA HIS A 167 -7.21 -5.95 5.87
C HIS A 167 -7.82 -4.85 6.73
N ILE A 168 -9.11 -4.55 6.53
CA ILE A 168 -9.86 -3.61 7.39
C ILE A 168 -9.87 -4.14 8.83
N ARG A 169 -10.26 -5.39 8.99
CA ARG A 169 -10.43 -6.05 10.29
C ARG A 169 -9.08 -6.19 11.01
N ASN A 170 -8.02 -6.56 10.28
CA ASN A 170 -6.65 -6.64 10.81
C ASN A 170 -5.99 -5.27 11.09
N GLN A 171 -6.65 -4.16 10.79
CA GLN A 171 -6.13 -2.80 10.94
C GLN A 171 -4.86 -2.53 10.10
N ASP A 172 -4.76 -3.20 8.94
CA ASP A 172 -3.66 -2.98 7.99
C ASP A 172 -3.87 -1.68 7.21
N ILE A 173 -5.13 -1.27 7.00
CA ILE A 173 -5.52 -0.13 6.16
C ILE A 173 -4.86 1.19 6.56
N LEU A 174 -4.66 1.45 7.87
CA LEU A 174 -4.03 2.68 8.34
C LEU A 174 -2.57 2.73 7.92
N LEU A 175 -1.83 1.65 8.18
CA LEU A 175 -0.43 1.53 7.85
C LEU A 175 -0.22 1.71 6.35
N MET A 176 -1.01 1.01 5.53
CA MET A 176 -0.91 1.09 4.08
C MET A 176 -1.29 2.47 3.56
N THR A 177 -2.31 3.11 4.14
CA THR A 177 -2.74 4.48 3.80
C THR A 177 -1.65 5.50 4.09
N LEU A 178 -1.07 5.47 5.30
CA LEU A 178 0.03 6.37 5.69
C LEU A 178 1.22 6.20 4.75
N VAL A 179 1.66 4.97 4.49
CA VAL A 179 2.78 4.71 3.58
C VAL A 179 2.48 5.22 2.17
N SER A 180 1.24 5.07 1.69
CA SER A 180 0.86 5.54 0.35
C SER A 180 0.92 7.05 0.21
N VAL A 181 0.37 7.78 1.17
CA VAL A 181 0.35 9.25 1.12
C VAL A 181 1.77 9.80 1.25
N LEU A 182 2.58 9.24 2.15
CA LEU A 182 3.97 9.66 2.33
C LEU A 182 4.82 9.36 1.10
N LEU A 183 4.77 8.14 0.55
CA LEU A 183 5.50 7.78 -0.66
C LEU A 183 5.00 8.56 -1.88
N GLY A 184 3.69 8.70 -2.05
CA GLY A 184 3.08 9.51 -3.10
C GLY A 184 3.55 10.96 -3.07
N GLY A 185 3.56 11.58 -1.88
CA GLY A 185 4.07 12.93 -1.69
C GLY A 185 5.54 13.08 -2.11
N VAL A 186 6.37 12.09 -1.77
CA VAL A 186 7.79 12.13 -2.14
C VAL A 186 8.01 11.93 -3.63
N LEU A 187 7.21 11.07 -4.29
CA LEU A 187 7.27 10.92 -5.74
C LEU A 187 6.86 12.21 -6.46
N LEU A 188 5.83 12.91 -5.98
CA LEU A 188 5.41 14.21 -6.52
C LEU A 188 6.50 15.28 -6.35
N LEU A 189 7.13 15.34 -5.16
CA LEU A 189 8.27 16.23 -4.91
C LEU A 189 9.46 15.90 -5.82
N SER A 190 9.73 14.60 -6.04
CA SER A 190 10.80 14.13 -6.93
C SER A 190 10.56 14.56 -8.37
N ASP A 191 9.36 14.34 -8.89
CA ASP A 191 8.97 14.72 -10.25
C ASP A 191 9.01 16.24 -10.44
N TRP A 192 8.50 17.01 -9.47
CA TRP A 192 8.62 18.46 -9.47
C TRP A 192 10.08 18.95 -9.51
N ALA A 193 10.96 18.35 -8.69
CA ALA A 193 12.38 18.68 -8.65
C ALA A 193 13.07 18.40 -10.00
N GLN A 194 12.80 17.24 -10.59
CA GLN A 194 13.34 16.84 -11.90
C GLN A 194 12.85 17.77 -13.02
N ARG A 195 11.55 18.11 -13.04
CA ARG A 195 10.99 19.06 -14.02
C ARG A 195 11.62 20.44 -13.87
N SER A 196 11.78 20.92 -12.64
CA SER A 196 12.43 22.21 -12.34
C SER A 196 13.89 22.24 -12.80
N LEU A 197 14.65 21.15 -12.60
CA LEU A 197 16.01 20.98 -13.14
C LEU A 197 16.06 20.99 -14.67
N SER A 198 15.12 20.30 -15.33
CA SER A 198 15.05 20.23 -16.79
C SER A 198 14.75 21.58 -17.43
N LEU A 199 13.82 22.36 -16.85
CA LEU A 199 13.54 23.74 -17.27
C LEU A 199 14.74 24.65 -17.02
N SER A 200 15.49 24.42 -15.94
CA SER A 200 16.68 25.22 -15.61
C SER A 200 17.89 24.92 -16.51
N ARG A 201 17.95 23.76 -17.18
CA ARG A 201 18.96 23.48 -18.23
C ARG A 201 18.72 24.28 -19.52
N SER A 202 17.49 24.71 -19.78
CA SER A 202 17.11 25.47 -20.98
C SER A 202 17.39 26.98 -20.86
N GLN A 203 17.42 27.53 -19.64
CA GLN A 203 17.75 28.94 -19.40
C GLN A 203 19.07 29.09 -18.63
N ARG A 204 20.09 29.67 -19.28
CA ARG A 204 21.32 30.17 -18.65
C ARG A 204 21.00 31.33 -17.69
N ARG A 205 20.46 31.04 -16.50
CA ARG A 205 20.19 32.04 -15.45
C ARG A 205 20.90 31.68 -14.13
N PRO A 206 21.27 32.69 -13.33
CA PRO A 206 22.38 32.59 -12.38
C PRO A 206 22.01 31.99 -11.02
N MET A 207 23.01 31.34 -10.42
CA MET A 207 23.34 30.94 -9.04
C MET A 207 22.30 30.80 -7.90
N GLY A 208 21.11 31.42 -7.94
CA GLY A 208 20.14 31.38 -6.83
C GLY A 208 19.16 30.19 -6.85
N ARG A 209 18.82 29.66 -8.04
CA ARG A 209 17.88 28.53 -8.19
C ARG A 209 18.51 27.17 -7.87
N ASN A 210 19.84 27.12 -7.76
CA ASN A 210 20.59 25.90 -7.51
C ASN A 210 20.48 25.41 -6.05
N SER A 211 20.33 26.31 -5.07
CA SER A 211 20.30 25.93 -3.65
C SER A 211 19.05 25.13 -3.29
N VAL A 212 17.87 25.57 -3.72
CA VAL A 212 16.60 24.84 -3.49
C VAL A 212 16.63 23.46 -4.12
N LEU A 213 17.18 23.34 -5.34
CA LEU A 213 17.29 22.05 -6.05
C LEU A 213 18.30 21.10 -5.40
N VAL A 214 19.40 21.64 -4.85
CA VAL A 214 20.36 20.85 -4.07
C VAL A 214 19.73 20.38 -2.76
N VAL A 215 19.00 21.23 -2.05
CA VAL A 215 18.28 20.86 -0.82
C VAL A 215 17.24 19.77 -1.11
N VAL A 216 16.47 19.90 -2.19
CA VAL A 216 15.48 18.89 -2.59
C VAL A 216 16.15 17.60 -3.04
N GLY A 217 17.25 17.67 -3.81
CA GLY A 217 18.03 16.49 -4.20
C GLY A 217 18.62 15.75 -2.99
N LEU A 218 19.16 16.48 -2.01
CA LEU A 218 19.66 15.91 -0.76
C LEU A 218 18.53 15.26 0.04
N LEU A 219 17.39 15.93 0.17
CA LEU A 219 16.17 15.39 0.76
C LEU A 219 15.80 14.03 0.15
N LEU A 220 15.77 13.92 -1.18
CA LEU A 220 15.40 12.67 -1.86
C LEU A 220 16.41 11.55 -1.65
N ILE A 221 17.71 11.85 -1.64
CA ILE A 221 18.77 10.87 -1.38
C ILE A 221 18.64 10.29 0.04
N VAL A 222 18.41 11.15 1.04
CA VAL A 222 18.28 10.71 2.43
C VAL A 222 16.92 10.04 2.67
N LEU A 223 15.86 10.46 1.98
CA LEU A 223 14.50 9.95 2.15
C LEU A 223 14.26 8.61 1.47
N SER A 224 14.97 8.32 0.37
CA SER A 224 14.87 7.06 -0.37
C SER A 224 15.00 5.79 0.50
N PRO A 225 16.05 5.62 1.34
CA PRO A 225 16.17 4.42 2.19
C PRO A 225 15.09 4.34 3.27
N VAL A 226 14.63 5.48 3.80
CA VAL A 226 13.52 5.52 4.76
C VAL A 226 12.26 4.98 4.08
N ILE A 227 11.90 5.51 2.92
CA ILE A 227 10.71 5.07 2.19
C ILE A 227 10.79 3.59 1.80
N SER A 228 11.96 3.11 1.36
CA SER A 228 12.13 1.69 1.05
C SER A 228 11.83 0.80 2.27
N ARG A 229 12.28 1.20 3.46
CA ARG A 229 11.95 0.50 4.71
C ARG A 229 10.46 0.63 5.07
N LEU A 230 9.86 1.82 4.90
CA LEU A 230 8.43 2.01 5.12
C LEU A 230 7.60 1.11 4.19
N LEU A 231 7.99 1.00 2.93
CA LEU A 231 7.36 0.13 1.93
C LEU A 231 7.52 -1.35 2.31
N ALA A 232 8.71 -1.78 2.70
CA ALA A 232 8.95 -3.14 3.20
C ALA A 232 8.16 -3.44 4.49
N MET A 233 7.82 -2.42 5.28
CA MET A 233 6.94 -2.58 6.44
C MET A 233 5.46 -2.53 6.11
N ALA A 234 5.02 -1.88 5.02
CA ALA A 234 3.63 -1.85 4.55
C ALA A 234 3.29 -3.08 3.71
N VAL A 235 4.26 -3.63 2.99
CA VAL A 235 4.17 -4.87 2.25
C VAL A 235 4.71 -6.00 3.11
N SER A 236 3.86 -6.92 3.57
CA SER A 236 4.33 -8.13 4.24
C SER A 236 3.63 -9.34 3.64
N ARG A 237 4.41 -10.30 3.15
CA ARG A 237 3.89 -11.56 2.62
C ARG A 237 3.02 -12.28 3.67
N GLN A 238 3.37 -12.17 4.95
CA GLN A 238 2.62 -12.79 6.04
C GLN A 238 1.26 -12.12 6.28
N ARG A 239 1.11 -10.83 5.95
CA ARG A 239 -0.19 -10.15 5.99
C ARG A 239 -1.09 -10.66 4.88
N GLU A 240 -0.57 -10.72 3.66
CA GLU A 240 -1.31 -11.23 2.49
C GLU A 240 -1.79 -12.67 2.69
N TYR A 241 -0.93 -13.58 3.16
CA TYR A 241 -1.34 -14.98 3.40
C TYR A 241 -2.39 -15.11 4.51
N LEU A 242 -2.33 -14.25 5.54
CA LEU A 242 -3.38 -14.26 6.55
C LEU A 242 -4.66 -13.63 6.01
N ALA A 243 -4.58 -12.52 5.25
CA ALA A 243 -5.75 -11.93 4.62
C ALA A 243 -6.45 -12.92 3.68
N ASP A 244 -5.68 -13.75 2.95
CA ASP A 244 -6.21 -14.89 2.19
C ASP A 244 -6.94 -15.88 3.12
N ALA A 245 -6.27 -16.37 4.17
CA ALA A 245 -6.86 -17.34 5.09
C ALA A 245 -8.13 -16.82 5.79
N THR A 246 -8.11 -15.56 6.24
CA THR A 246 -9.23 -14.87 6.87
C THR A 246 -10.36 -14.60 5.87
N GLY A 247 -10.04 -14.24 4.63
CA GLY A 247 -11.02 -14.13 3.55
C GLY A 247 -11.71 -15.48 3.27
N VAL A 248 -10.96 -16.58 3.33
CA VAL A 248 -11.53 -17.94 3.27
C VAL A 248 -12.38 -18.27 4.48
N GLU A 249 -12.00 -17.83 5.67
CA GLU A 249 -12.80 -18.00 6.90
C GLU A 249 -14.17 -17.32 6.77
N TYR A 250 -14.22 -16.12 6.18
CA TYR A 250 -15.45 -15.36 5.95
C TYR A 250 -16.33 -15.97 4.86
N THR A 251 -15.73 -16.32 3.73
CA THR A 251 -16.48 -16.84 2.56
C THR A 251 -16.80 -18.32 2.63
N ARG A 252 -16.02 -19.08 3.41
CA ARG A 252 -15.97 -20.56 3.37
C ARG A 252 -15.70 -21.12 1.98
N ASN A 253 -15.15 -20.31 1.06
CA ASN A 253 -14.92 -20.65 -0.33
C ASN A 253 -13.49 -20.30 -0.77
N PRO A 254 -12.49 -21.15 -0.47
CA PRO A 254 -11.10 -20.91 -0.90
C PRO A 254 -10.93 -20.90 -2.42
N LEU A 255 -11.84 -21.56 -3.14
CA LEU A 255 -11.76 -21.72 -4.58
C LEU A 255 -12.20 -20.46 -5.33
N GLY A 256 -13.15 -19.71 -4.78
CA GLY A 256 -13.55 -18.41 -5.32
C GLY A 256 -12.37 -17.44 -5.37
N LEU A 257 -11.63 -17.32 -4.26
CA LEU A 257 -10.44 -16.46 -4.19
C LEU A 257 -9.29 -16.97 -5.08
N ALA A 258 -9.06 -18.29 -5.15
CA ALA A 258 -8.04 -18.86 -6.03
C ALA A 258 -8.31 -18.56 -7.52
N LYS A 259 -9.54 -18.77 -7.97
CA LYS A 259 -9.96 -18.49 -9.35
C LYS A 259 -9.91 -16.99 -9.67
N ALA A 260 -10.27 -16.13 -8.72
CA ALA A 260 -10.15 -14.69 -8.87
C ALA A 260 -8.69 -14.29 -9.14
N LEU A 261 -7.75 -14.81 -8.35
CA LEU A 261 -6.32 -14.58 -8.53
C LEU A 261 -5.81 -15.08 -9.89
N GLU A 262 -6.25 -16.25 -10.35
CA GLU A 262 -5.91 -16.78 -11.69
C GLU A 262 -6.38 -15.82 -12.79
N LYS A 263 -7.67 -15.43 -12.77
CA LYS A 263 -8.25 -14.54 -13.78
C LYS A 263 -7.54 -13.19 -13.81
N ILE A 264 -7.29 -12.59 -12.66
CA ILE A 264 -6.59 -11.30 -12.57
C ILE A 264 -5.14 -11.44 -13.06
N ARG A 265 -4.45 -12.53 -12.71
CA ARG A 265 -3.08 -12.80 -13.17
C ARG A 265 -3.01 -12.86 -14.69
N ASP A 266 -3.98 -13.53 -15.32
CA ASP A 266 -4.01 -13.81 -16.75
C ASP A 266 -4.50 -12.60 -17.56
N ALA A 267 -5.37 -11.77 -16.99
CA ALA A 267 -5.88 -10.54 -17.58
C ALA A 267 -4.90 -9.34 -17.51
N ALA A 268 -3.61 -9.57 -17.22
CA ALA A 268 -2.61 -8.53 -16.93
C ALA A 268 -2.68 -7.31 -17.88
N MET A 269 -3.28 -6.23 -17.40
CA MET A 269 -3.42 -4.95 -18.10
C MET A 269 -2.71 -3.84 -17.31
N PRO A 270 -2.09 -2.85 -17.99
CA PRO A 270 -1.50 -1.71 -17.33
C PRO A 270 -2.60 -0.81 -16.73
N PHE A 271 -2.56 -0.63 -15.41
CA PHE A 271 -3.46 0.29 -14.71
C PHE A 271 -2.83 1.68 -14.67
N HIS A 272 -3.39 2.63 -15.43
CA HIS A 272 -2.69 3.89 -15.75
C HIS A 272 -2.72 4.93 -14.62
N LYS A 273 -3.72 4.85 -13.73
CA LYS A 273 -3.88 5.78 -12.60
C LYS A 273 -3.10 5.36 -11.35
N ALA A 274 -2.61 4.12 -11.29
CA ALA A 274 -1.83 3.66 -10.16
C ALA A 274 -0.42 4.22 -10.26
N THR A 275 0.10 4.67 -9.12
CA THR A 275 1.47 5.12 -9.01
C THR A 275 2.26 4.12 -8.19
N ARG A 276 3.58 4.23 -8.20
CA ARG A 276 4.43 3.45 -7.28
C ARG A 276 4.07 3.70 -5.81
N GLY A 277 3.45 4.85 -5.50
CA GLY A 277 2.97 5.19 -4.17
C GLY A 277 1.67 4.53 -3.75
N THR A 278 0.85 4.06 -4.69
CA THR A 278 -0.42 3.39 -4.37
C THR A 278 -0.41 1.90 -4.71
N ALA A 279 0.60 1.42 -5.43
CA ALA A 279 0.67 0.04 -5.92
C ALA A 279 0.50 -1.03 -4.83
N HIS A 280 1.04 -0.81 -3.62
CA HIS A 280 0.94 -1.78 -2.51
C HIS A 280 -0.42 -1.83 -1.83
N LEU A 281 -1.35 -0.92 -2.13
CA LEU A 281 -2.73 -0.97 -1.64
C LEU A 281 -3.58 -1.98 -2.40
N PHE A 282 -3.18 -2.30 -3.63
CA PHE A 282 -4.00 -3.08 -4.53
C PHE A 282 -3.86 -4.57 -4.27
N PHE A 283 -4.96 -5.30 -4.45
CA PHE A 283 -5.06 -6.75 -4.31
C PHE A 283 -3.99 -7.52 -5.11
N VAL A 284 -3.71 -7.03 -6.32
CA VAL A 284 -2.60 -7.47 -7.18
C VAL A 284 -1.80 -6.25 -7.64
N ASN A 285 -0.47 -6.38 -7.73
CA ASN A 285 0.39 -5.28 -8.15
C ASN A 285 -0.03 -4.71 -9.53
N PRO A 286 -0.50 -3.44 -9.60
CA PRO A 286 -1.00 -2.82 -10.84
C PRO A 286 0.12 -2.40 -11.80
N LEU A 287 1.35 -2.28 -11.29
CA LEU A 287 2.53 -1.88 -12.07
C LEU A 287 3.32 -3.09 -12.58
N ARG A 288 2.74 -4.28 -12.47
CA ARG A 288 3.36 -5.55 -12.87
C ARG A 288 3.84 -5.45 -14.31
N ARG A 289 5.13 -5.68 -14.50
CA ARG A 289 5.68 -5.96 -15.83
C ARG A 289 5.70 -7.48 -15.99
N ARG A 290 5.57 -7.97 -17.22
CA ARG A 290 5.65 -9.41 -17.57
C ARG A 290 6.93 -10.13 -17.08
N LEU A 291 7.87 -9.40 -16.46
CA LEU A 291 9.11 -9.86 -15.85
C LEU A 291 8.98 -10.25 -14.36
N ASP A 292 7.90 -9.85 -13.66
CA ASP A 292 7.69 -10.15 -12.23
C ASP A 292 7.25 -11.62 -11.97
N ASP A 293 7.04 -12.40 -13.04
CA ASP A 293 6.67 -13.82 -13.00
C ASP A 293 7.87 -14.76 -12.95
N ARG A 294 9.09 -14.22 -12.96
CA ARG A 294 10.30 -15.01 -12.84
C ARG A 294 10.57 -15.34 -11.37
N GLU A 295 10.48 -16.61 -11.04
CA GLU A 295 10.96 -17.15 -9.76
C GLU A 295 12.49 -17.02 -9.70
N GLY A 296 12.99 -16.39 -8.63
CA GLY A 296 14.41 -16.22 -8.39
C GLY A 296 14.67 -15.33 -7.18
N HIS A 297 15.68 -15.67 -6.37
CA HIS A 297 16.00 -14.99 -5.10
C HIS A 297 16.14 -13.45 -5.22
N LEU A 298 16.54 -12.93 -6.40
CA LEU A 298 16.71 -11.49 -6.62
C LEU A 298 15.42 -10.77 -7.06
N ALA A 299 14.53 -11.45 -7.81
CA ALA A 299 13.22 -10.91 -8.17
C ALA A 299 12.27 -10.94 -6.96
N ASP A 300 12.38 -11.96 -6.11
CA ASP A 300 11.64 -12.09 -4.86
C ASP A 300 11.95 -10.96 -3.85
N LEU A 301 13.16 -10.39 -3.86
CA LEU A 301 13.55 -9.32 -2.93
C LEU A 301 13.00 -7.94 -3.31
N LEU A 302 12.61 -7.75 -4.57
CA LEU A 302 12.09 -6.47 -5.08
C LEU A 302 10.57 -6.49 -5.34
N SER A 303 9.93 -7.67 -5.29
CA SER A 303 8.49 -7.77 -5.45
C SER A 303 7.77 -7.30 -4.18
N THR A 304 6.94 -6.26 -4.35
CA THR A 304 6.08 -5.71 -3.29
C THR A 304 4.84 -6.56 -3.03
N HIS A 305 4.70 -7.74 -3.63
CA HIS A 305 3.63 -8.69 -3.30
C HIS A 305 4.20 -10.12 -3.33
N PRO A 306 3.69 -11.03 -2.48
CA PRO A 306 4.04 -12.44 -2.58
C PRO A 306 3.68 -12.99 -3.95
N PRO A 307 4.40 -14.00 -4.45
CA PRO A 307 4.11 -14.62 -5.74
C PRO A 307 2.66 -15.11 -5.78
N ILE A 308 1.87 -14.64 -6.76
CA ILE A 308 0.46 -15.01 -6.93
C ILE A 308 0.29 -16.53 -7.02
N ALA A 309 1.22 -17.21 -7.70
CA ALA A 309 1.24 -18.67 -7.80
C ALA A 309 1.25 -19.37 -6.43
N ARG A 310 1.98 -18.81 -5.45
CA ARG A 310 2.05 -19.37 -4.10
C ARG A 310 0.75 -19.15 -3.32
N ARG A 311 0.09 -17.99 -3.47
CA ARG A 311 -1.24 -17.73 -2.90
C ARG A 311 -2.27 -18.72 -3.46
N ILE A 312 -2.31 -18.87 -4.79
CA ILE A 312 -3.20 -19.82 -5.49
C ILE A 312 -2.98 -21.25 -4.97
N LEU A 313 -1.71 -21.69 -4.85
CA LEU A 313 -1.39 -23.03 -4.34
C LEU A 313 -1.90 -23.25 -2.91
N LEU A 314 -1.73 -22.29 -2.02
CA LEU A 314 -2.20 -22.38 -0.63
C LEU A 314 -3.73 -22.44 -0.57
N LEU A 315 -4.42 -21.64 -1.38
CA LEU A 315 -5.89 -21.63 -1.44
C LEU A 315 -6.43 -22.97 -1.96
N TYR A 316 -5.82 -23.55 -3.00
CA TYR A 316 -6.22 -24.89 -3.47
C TYR A 316 -5.96 -25.98 -2.43
N ARG A 317 -4.89 -25.87 -1.63
CA ARG A 317 -4.65 -26.77 -0.49
C ARG A 317 -5.76 -26.63 0.57
N MET A 318 -6.16 -25.41 0.92
CA MET A 318 -7.27 -25.15 1.85
C MET A 318 -8.60 -25.72 1.33
N GLY A 319 -8.83 -25.64 0.01
CA GLY A 319 -10.01 -26.22 -0.64
C GLY A 319 -9.96 -27.73 -0.88
N GLY A 320 -8.95 -28.44 -0.35
CA GLY A 320 -8.80 -29.89 -0.51
C GLY A 320 -8.51 -30.36 -1.95
N ARG A 321 -8.20 -29.45 -2.88
CA ARG A 321 -7.90 -29.78 -4.29
C ARG A 321 -6.46 -30.21 -4.52
N VAL A 322 -5.61 -30.06 -3.51
CA VAL A 322 -4.24 -30.59 -3.52
C VAL A 322 -4.19 -31.76 -2.52
N GLY A 323 -4.74 -32.90 -2.90
CA GLY A 323 -4.75 -34.12 -2.09
C GLY A 323 -4.82 -35.37 -2.96
N GLY A 324 -3.67 -36.00 -3.23
CA GLY A 324 -3.62 -37.33 -3.87
C GLY A 324 -2.36 -37.71 -4.67
N GLY A 325 -1.15 -37.23 -4.35
CA GLY A 325 0.00 -37.57 -5.21
C GLY A 325 1.41 -37.28 -4.71
N SER A 326 1.69 -37.33 -3.40
CA SER A 326 3.09 -37.21 -2.91
C SER A 326 3.32 -37.97 -1.60
N ARG A 327 3.03 -39.27 -1.63
CA ARG A 327 3.50 -40.24 -0.62
C ARG A 327 4.59 -41.19 -1.14
N GLY A 328 5.24 -40.88 -2.27
CA GLY A 328 6.18 -41.82 -2.91
C GLY A 328 7.36 -41.18 -3.65
N ALA A 329 7.80 -39.98 -3.29
CA ALA A 329 8.96 -39.37 -3.94
C ALA A 329 9.80 -38.55 -2.95
N LEU A 330 10.12 -39.14 -1.80
CA LEU A 330 11.19 -38.74 -0.89
C LEU A 330 11.70 -40.01 -0.18
N GLU A 331 12.22 -40.95 -0.99
CA GLU A 331 13.43 -41.70 -0.64
C GLU A 331 14.58 -41.11 -1.46
#